data_AF-A0A135TWN2-F1
#
_entry.id   AF-A0A135TWN2-F1
#
_cell.length_a   1.000
_cell.length_b   1.000
_cell.length_c   1.000
_cell.angle_alpha   90.00
_cell.angle_beta   90.00
_cell.angle_gamma   90.00
#
_symmetry.space_group_name_H-M   'P 1'
#
loop_
_entity.id
_entity.type
_entity.pdbx_description
1 polymer ?
#
loop_
_entity_poly.entity_id
_entity_poly.type
_entity_poly.pdbx_seq_one_letter_code
_entity_poly.pdbx_strand_id
1 'polypeptide(L)'
;MSSRTDFNALTSATEIAATYSEILTGKTIIVTGVSRMVQNSISTLEASYPGVRYDALIMDLSSTASVRAAAAKLNEDKSVPTIDILVKNAGVMALPDLQLSEDGIEMTFATNHVGHFLFTNLILPKIIKAAETSSTLTRIINVSSYGHQFSPIRFSDINFSKIPAELPEEERPDLQKTSFLTGQDWSDKSYVGFLSYGQSKTANILFSVSLTVGLEVQFDLEA
;
A
#
# COMPACT_ATOMS: atom_id res chain seq x y z
N MET A 1 16.80 -4.41 -11.52
CA MET A 1 15.42 -3.86 -11.56
C MET A 1 15.33 -2.90 -12.74
N SER A 2 14.51 -3.17 -13.75
CA SER A 2 14.17 -2.13 -14.74
C SER A 2 13.01 -1.31 -14.17
N SER A 3 13.27 -0.06 -13.78
CA SER A 3 12.19 0.86 -13.41
C SER A 3 11.43 1.28 -14.67
N ARG A 4 10.15 0.93 -14.75
CA ARG A 4 9.24 1.48 -15.75
C ARG A 4 9.02 2.97 -15.42
N THR A 5 9.36 3.86 -16.35
CA THR A 5 9.32 5.32 -16.16
C THR A 5 7.95 5.94 -16.38
N ASP A 6 6.97 5.17 -16.85
CA ASP A 6 5.62 5.62 -17.19
C ASP A 6 4.63 5.57 -16.02
N PHE A 7 5.01 5.00 -14.87
CA PHE A 7 4.24 5.10 -13.63
C PHE A 7 4.85 6.11 -12.65
N ASN A 8 4.01 6.93 -12.04
CA ASN A 8 4.39 7.96 -11.08
C ASN A 8 3.36 8.09 -9.94
N ALA A 9 3.55 9.06 -9.04
CA ALA A 9 2.72 9.24 -7.85
C ALA A 9 1.23 9.55 -8.14
N LEU A 10 0.89 9.94 -9.37
CA LEU A 10 -0.47 10.21 -9.81
C LEU A 10 -1.10 9.03 -10.56
N THR A 11 -0.36 7.93 -10.74
CA THR A 11 -0.83 6.78 -11.49
C THR A 11 -2.08 6.19 -10.85
N SER A 12 -3.17 6.30 -11.59
CA SER A 12 -4.49 5.77 -11.25
C SER A 12 -4.57 4.27 -11.54
N ALA A 13 -5.56 3.61 -10.93
CA ALA A 13 -5.89 2.23 -11.27
C ALA A 13 -6.20 2.07 -12.78
N THR A 14 -6.77 3.10 -13.40
CA THR A 14 -7.07 3.15 -14.84
C THR A 14 -5.82 3.06 -15.70
N GLU A 15 -4.76 3.81 -15.37
CA GLU A 15 -3.49 3.80 -16.11
C GLU A 15 -2.72 2.49 -15.94
N ILE A 16 -2.80 1.87 -14.76
CA ILE A 16 -2.23 0.53 -14.52
C ILE A 16 -2.96 -0.49 -15.40
N ALA A 17 -4.30 -0.51 -15.38
CA ALA A 17 -5.07 -1.42 -16.21
C ALA A 17 -4.77 -1.21 -17.70
N ALA A 18 -4.64 0.05 -18.13
CA ALA A 18 -4.36 0.39 -19.52
C ALA A 18 -3.07 -0.23 -20.04
N THR A 19 -2.01 -0.12 -19.25
CA THR A 19 -0.70 -0.70 -19.55
C THR A 19 -0.77 -2.20 -19.76
N TYR A 20 -1.58 -2.91 -18.98
CA TYR A 20 -1.63 -4.36 -18.97
C TYR A 20 -2.77 -4.93 -19.82
N SER A 21 -3.49 -4.10 -20.57
CA SER A 21 -4.71 -4.45 -21.31
C SER A 21 -4.62 -5.74 -22.16
N GLU A 22 -3.50 -5.99 -22.82
CA GLU A 22 -3.28 -7.20 -23.62
C GLU A 22 -3.25 -8.49 -22.79
N ILE A 23 -2.85 -8.43 -21.51
CA ILE A 23 -2.85 -9.56 -20.57
C ILE A 23 -4.07 -9.60 -19.66
N LEU A 24 -4.93 -8.57 -19.70
CA LEU A 24 -6.16 -8.49 -18.90
C LEU A 24 -7.32 -9.28 -19.49
N THR A 25 -7.28 -9.61 -20.78
CA THR A 25 -8.35 -10.38 -21.43
C THR A 25 -8.48 -11.75 -20.77
N GLY A 26 -9.69 -12.08 -20.29
CA GLY A 26 -9.95 -13.31 -19.53
C GLY A 26 -9.52 -13.27 -18.06
N LYS A 27 -9.00 -12.13 -17.57
CA LYS A 27 -8.74 -11.88 -16.14
C LYS A 27 -9.89 -11.10 -15.51
N THR A 28 -9.94 -11.14 -14.18
CA THR A 28 -10.85 -10.32 -13.37
C THR A 28 -10.04 -9.23 -12.68
N ILE A 29 -10.46 -7.97 -12.79
CA ILE A 29 -9.90 -6.84 -12.05
C ILE A 29 -10.80 -6.52 -10.89
N ILE A 30 -10.24 -6.55 -9.69
CA ILE A 30 -10.91 -6.07 -8.48
C ILE A 30 -10.44 -4.66 -8.18
N VAL A 31 -11.34 -3.69 -8.29
CA VAL A 31 -11.06 -2.29 -7.97
C VAL A 31 -11.50 -2.03 -6.54
N THR A 32 -10.56 -1.54 -5.71
CA THR A 32 -10.79 -1.24 -4.30
C THR A 32 -10.99 0.25 -4.06
N GLY A 33 -11.79 0.62 -3.05
CA GLY A 33 -11.86 2.01 -2.59
C GLY A 33 -12.86 2.22 -1.46
N VAL A 34 -12.83 3.42 -0.87
CA VAL A 34 -13.61 3.77 0.34
C VAL A 34 -15.09 4.03 0.08
N SER A 35 -15.49 4.25 -1.17
CA SER A 35 -16.85 4.67 -1.51
C SER A 35 -17.34 4.05 -2.80
N ARG A 36 -18.63 4.29 -3.09
CA ARG A 36 -19.25 3.89 -4.35
C ARG A 36 -18.61 4.54 -5.58
N MET A 37 -17.74 5.55 -5.41
CA MET A 37 -16.96 6.12 -6.52
C MET A 37 -16.03 5.12 -7.20
N VAL A 38 -15.74 3.97 -6.57
CA VAL A 38 -15.11 2.81 -7.23
C VAL A 38 -15.83 2.46 -8.54
N GLN A 39 -17.16 2.60 -8.57
CA GLN A 39 -17.94 2.31 -9.77
C GLN A 39 -17.63 3.27 -10.92
N ASN A 40 -17.27 4.53 -10.65
CA ASN A 40 -16.89 5.47 -11.70
C ASN A 40 -15.57 5.06 -12.37
N SER A 41 -14.60 4.60 -11.56
CA SER A 41 -13.35 4.04 -12.07
C SER A 41 -13.61 2.78 -12.90
N ILE A 42 -14.47 1.88 -12.42
CA ILE A 42 -14.89 0.68 -13.17
C ILE A 42 -15.55 1.06 -14.50
N SER A 43 -16.50 2.00 -14.52
CA SER A 43 -17.14 2.43 -15.76
C SER A 43 -16.17 3.04 -16.77
N THR A 44 -15.15 3.76 -16.29
CA THR A 44 -14.08 4.28 -17.16
C THR A 44 -13.23 3.15 -17.75
N LEU A 45 -12.91 2.14 -16.94
CA LEU A 45 -12.18 0.95 -17.34
C LEU A 45 -12.96 0.09 -18.34
N GLU A 46 -14.25 -0.14 -18.09
CA GLU A 46 -15.15 -0.88 -18.98
C GLU A 46 -15.26 -0.24 -20.36
N ALA A 47 -15.31 1.09 -20.43
CA ALA A 47 -15.35 1.83 -21.69
C ALA A 47 -14.05 1.70 -22.49
N SER A 48 -12.91 1.62 -21.80
CA SER A 48 -11.57 1.52 -22.42
C SER A 48 -11.20 0.07 -22.77
N TYR A 49 -11.66 -0.90 -21.99
CA TYR A 49 -11.31 -2.32 -22.08
C TYR A 49 -12.56 -3.19 -21.94
N PRO A 50 -13.45 -3.20 -22.95
CA PRO A 50 -14.64 -4.02 -22.94
C PRO A 50 -14.28 -5.52 -22.94
N GLY A 51 -15.08 -6.33 -22.25
CA GLY A 51 -14.88 -7.79 -22.16
C GLY A 51 -13.97 -8.25 -21.03
N VAL A 52 -13.36 -7.33 -20.27
CA VAL A 52 -12.73 -7.61 -18.97
C VAL A 52 -13.80 -7.59 -17.88
N ARG A 53 -13.74 -8.53 -16.93
CA ARG A 53 -14.61 -8.53 -15.76
C ARG A 53 -14.05 -7.58 -14.71
N TYR A 54 -14.89 -6.68 -14.20
CA TYR A 54 -14.55 -5.77 -13.11
C TYR A 54 -15.45 -6.00 -11.90
N ASP A 55 -14.84 -6.16 -10.73
CA ASP A 55 -15.57 -6.27 -9.47
C ASP A 55 -15.15 -5.14 -8.51
N ALA A 56 -16.10 -4.62 -7.74
CA ALA A 56 -15.84 -3.62 -6.72
C ALA A 56 -15.65 -4.27 -5.34
N LEU A 57 -14.56 -3.91 -4.66
CA LEU A 57 -14.32 -4.27 -3.25
C LEU A 57 -14.19 -3.01 -2.40
N ILE A 58 -15.26 -2.67 -1.68
CA ILE A 58 -15.25 -1.53 -0.78
C ILE A 58 -14.35 -1.84 0.41
N MET A 59 -13.37 -0.97 0.65
CA MET A 59 -12.38 -1.12 1.71
C MET A 59 -11.81 0.24 2.08
N ASP A 60 -11.87 0.55 3.37
CA ASP A 60 -11.17 1.67 3.97
C ASP A 60 -9.93 1.16 4.71
N LEU A 61 -8.76 1.51 4.20
CA LEU A 61 -7.48 1.07 4.75
C LEU A 61 -7.16 1.72 6.10
N SER A 62 -7.83 2.81 6.47
CA SER A 62 -7.65 3.44 7.77
C SER A 62 -8.37 2.70 8.90
N SER A 63 -9.27 1.76 8.59
CA SER A 63 -10.08 0.99 9.54
C SER A 63 -9.74 -0.49 9.48
N THR A 64 -9.21 -1.06 10.56
CA THR A 64 -8.92 -2.50 10.60
C THR A 64 -10.18 -3.36 10.48
N ALA A 65 -11.33 -2.87 10.97
CA ALA A 65 -12.63 -3.53 10.82
C ALA A 65 -13.05 -3.60 9.34
N SER A 66 -12.94 -2.48 8.62
CA SER A 66 -13.23 -2.39 7.19
C SER A 66 -12.34 -3.32 6.36
N VAL A 67 -11.02 -3.33 6.65
CA VAL A 67 -10.06 -4.23 6.00
C VAL A 67 -10.41 -5.71 6.22
N ARG A 68 -10.75 -6.09 7.46
CA ARG A 68 -11.14 -7.48 7.78
C ARG A 68 -12.42 -7.89 7.06
N ALA A 69 -13.42 -7.02 7.01
CA ALA A 69 -14.67 -7.29 6.28
C ALA A 69 -14.42 -7.47 4.77
N ALA A 70 -13.59 -6.61 4.17
CA ALA A 70 -13.23 -6.71 2.77
C ALA A 70 -12.46 -8.02 2.46
N ALA A 71 -11.49 -8.38 3.30
CA ALA A 71 -10.74 -9.63 3.14
C ALA A 71 -11.63 -10.86 3.32
N ALA A 72 -12.55 -10.87 4.29
CA ALA A 72 -13.51 -11.95 4.49
C ALA A 72 -14.40 -12.13 3.24
N LYS A 73 -14.97 -11.04 2.73
CA LYS A 73 -15.77 -11.05 1.50
C LYS A 73 -14.99 -11.64 0.32
N LEU A 74 -13.75 -11.20 0.12
CA LEU A 74 -12.90 -11.71 -0.97
C LEU A 74 -12.55 -13.19 -0.77
N ASN A 75 -12.29 -13.61 0.47
CA ASN A 75 -11.99 -14.99 0.82
C ASN A 75 -13.17 -15.95 0.59
N GLU A 76 -14.39 -15.48 0.85
CA GLU A 76 -15.62 -16.23 0.63
C GLU A 76 -16.03 -16.31 -0.85
N ASP A 77 -15.66 -15.30 -1.66
CA ASP A 77 -15.98 -15.26 -3.09
C ASP A 77 -15.33 -16.42 -3.85
N LYS A 78 -16.17 -17.36 -4.31
CA LYS A 78 -15.78 -18.54 -5.08
C LYS A 78 -15.49 -18.23 -6.54
N SER A 79 -15.96 -17.09 -7.05
CA SER A 79 -15.66 -16.64 -8.41
C SER A 79 -14.24 -16.09 -8.55
N VAL A 80 -13.55 -15.82 -7.43
CA VAL A 80 -12.15 -15.39 -7.37
C VAL A 80 -11.34 -16.41 -6.54
N PRO A 81 -11.02 -17.60 -7.07
CA PRO A 81 -10.38 -18.67 -6.29
C PRO A 81 -8.92 -18.37 -5.91
N THR A 82 -8.25 -17.48 -6.64
CA THR A 82 -6.83 -17.12 -6.51
C THR A 82 -6.66 -15.62 -6.75
N ILE A 83 -5.54 -15.05 -6.29
CA ILE A 83 -5.14 -13.68 -6.58
C ILE A 83 -3.74 -13.71 -7.21
N ASP A 84 -3.67 -13.54 -8.53
CA ASP A 84 -2.40 -13.57 -9.26
C ASP A 84 -1.55 -12.32 -8.95
N ILE A 85 -2.16 -11.15 -8.90
CA ILE A 85 -1.45 -9.88 -8.70
C ILE A 85 -2.17 -9.03 -7.66
N LEU A 86 -1.43 -8.58 -6.66
CA LEU A 86 -1.88 -7.57 -5.68
C LEU A 86 -1.06 -6.30 -5.87
N VAL A 87 -1.72 -5.17 -6.15
CA VAL A 87 -1.08 -3.85 -6.24
C VAL A 87 -1.50 -2.97 -5.07
N LYS A 88 -0.57 -2.68 -4.16
CA LYS A 88 -0.78 -1.84 -2.99
C LYS A 88 -0.43 -0.39 -3.32
N ASN A 89 -1.36 0.27 -3.99
CA ASN A 89 -1.20 1.65 -4.48
C ASN A 89 -1.81 2.71 -3.56
N ALA A 90 -2.99 2.42 -2.99
CA ALA A 90 -3.76 3.42 -2.25
C ALA A 90 -2.96 4.02 -1.08
N GLY A 91 -3.05 5.34 -0.90
CA GLY A 91 -2.45 6.02 0.23
C GLY A 91 -2.81 7.50 0.28
N VAL A 92 -2.61 8.10 1.45
CA VAL A 92 -2.71 9.53 1.71
C VAL A 92 -1.30 10.11 1.91
N MET A 93 -1.14 11.40 1.66
CA MET A 93 0.15 12.07 1.74
C MET A 93 -0.02 13.45 2.38
N ALA A 94 0.94 13.81 3.25
CA ALA A 94 1.10 15.16 3.77
C ALA A 94 -0.18 15.76 4.38
N LEU A 95 -0.89 14.98 5.22
CA LEU A 95 -1.99 15.51 6.00
C LEU A 95 -1.47 16.67 6.87
N PRO A 96 -2.12 17.85 6.86
CA PRO A 96 -1.60 19.06 7.50
C PRO A 96 -1.53 18.92 9.02
N ASP A 97 -2.49 18.19 9.59
CA ASP A 97 -2.63 17.99 11.03
C ASP A 97 -2.50 16.52 11.40
N LEU A 98 -2.04 16.24 12.62
CA LEU A 98 -2.03 14.89 13.18
C LEU A 98 -3.47 14.42 13.36
N GLN A 99 -3.80 13.31 12.70
CA GLN A 99 -5.07 12.63 12.82
C GLN A 99 -4.82 11.19 13.22
N LEU A 100 -5.71 10.63 14.04
CA LEU A 100 -5.71 9.21 14.37
C LEU A 100 -6.87 8.53 13.66
N SER A 101 -6.65 7.30 13.20
CA SER A 101 -7.74 6.43 12.74
C SER A 101 -8.61 6.00 13.93
N GLU A 102 -9.73 5.34 13.64
CA GLU A 102 -10.59 4.75 14.67
C GLU A 102 -9.86 3.71 15.54
N ASP A 103 -8.79 3.12 15.02
CA ASP A 103 -7.92 2.17 15.73
C ASP A 103 -6.84 2.86 16.59
N GLY A 104 -6.82 4.21 16.64
CA GLY A 104 -5.85 4.98 17.44
C GLY A 104 -4.44 5.06 16.85
N ILE A 105 -4.28 4.81 15.55
CA ILE A 105 -3.00 4.85 14.82
C ILE A 105 -2.94 6.13 13.99
N GLU A 106 -1.78 6.78 13.89
CA GLU A 106 -1.60 7.92 12.98
C GLU A 106 -2.11 7.62 11.57
N MET A 107 -2.94 8.52 11.04
CA MET A 107 -3.79 8.28 9.87
C MET A 107 -3.01 7.86 8.62
N THR A 108 -1.86 8.47 8.36
CA THR A 108 -1.01 8.15 7.20
C THR A 108 -0.43 6.75 7.35
N PHE A 109 0.08 6.40 8.53
CA PHE A 109 0.62 5.07 8.81
C PHE A 109 -0.48 3.99 8.81
N ALA A 110 -1.64 4.28 9.40
CA ALA A 110 -2.80 3.42 9.38
C ALA A 110 -3.19 3.05 7.94
N THR A 111 -3.37 4.07 7.09
CA THR A 111 -3.84 3.91 5.70
C THR A 111 -2.77 3.31 4.79
N ASN A 112 -1.56 3.87 4.78
CA ASN A 112 -0.54 3.55 3.78
C ASN A 112 0.21 2.26 4.11
N HIS A 113 0.21 1.84 5.37
CA HIS A 113 0.98 0.69 5.83
C HIS A 113 0.13 -0.33 6.57
N VAL A 114 -0.50 0.01 7.70
CA VAL A 114 -1.15 -0.99 8.59
C VAL A 114 -2.32 -1.69 7.91
N GLY A 115 -3.25 -0.95 7.30
CA GLY A 115 -4.39 -1.55 6.58
C GLY A 115 -3.93 -2.42 5.41
N HIS A 116 -2.90 -1.95 4.70
CA HIS A 116 -2.25 -2.64 3.59
C HIS A 116 -1.56 -3.94 4.03
N PHE A 117 -0.82 -3.90 5.13
CA PHE A 117 -0.18 -5.04 5.77
C PHE A 117 -1.23 -6.07 6.19
N LEU A 118 -2.27 -5.63 6.89
CA LEU A 118 -3.35 -6.48 7.37
C LEU A 118 -4.09 -7.17 6.21
N PHE A 119 -4.50 -6.42 5.20
CA PHE A 119 -5.20 -6.96 4.03
C PHE A 119 -4.34 -8.03 3.33
N THR A 120 -3.07 -7.72 3.08
CA THR A 120 -2.13 -8.65 2.41
C THR A 120 -2.05 -9.98 3.15
N ASN A 121 -1.85 -9.95 4.47
CA ASN A 121 -1.75 -11.16 5.28
C ASN A 121 -3.06 -11.96 5.29
N LEU A 122 -4.22 -11.29 5.33
CA LEU A 122 -5.52 -11.96 5.35
C LEU A 122 -5.86 -12.67 4.02
N ILE A 123 -5.36 -12.18 2.89
CA ILE A 123 -5.61 -12.78 1.56
C ILE A 123 -4.44 -13.61 1.04
N LEU A 124 -3.32 -13.65 1.78
CA LEU A 124 -2.10 -14.36 1.40
C LEU A 124 -2.34 -15.83 0.98
N PRO A 125 -3.25 -16.61 1.59
CA PRO A 125 -3.54 -17.96 1.13
C PRO A 125 -4.03 -18.04 -0.33
N LYS A 126 -4.81 -17.05 -0.81
CA LYS A 126 -5.23 -17.01 -2.23
C LYS A 126 -4.09 -16.65 -3.17
N ILE A 127 -3.12 -15.86 -2.70
CA ILE A 127 -1.93 -15.48 -3.46
C ILE A 127 -0.99 -16.68 -3.56
N ILE A 128 -0.71 -17.38 -2.45
CA ILE A 128 0.08 -18.62 -2.43
C ILE A 128 -0.53 -19.66 -3.38
N LYS A 129 -1.86 -19.87 -3.28
CA LYS A 129 -2.56 -20.78 -4.20
C LYS A 129 -2.41 -20.37 -5.67
N ALA A 130 -2.39 -19.07 -5.97
CA ALA A 130 -2.10 -18.60 -7.33
C ALA A 130 -0.69 -19.00 -7.77
N ALA A 131 0.31 -18.82 -6.91
CA ALA A 131 1.69 -19.19 -7.22
C ALA A 131 1.87 -20.70 -7.47
N GLU A 132 1.09 -21.54 -6.78
CA GLU A 132 1.12 -23.00 -6.95
C GLU A 132 0.39 -23.50 -8.20
N THR A 133 -0.65 -22.78 -8.67
CA THR A 133 -1.61 -23.31 -9.66
C THR A 133 -1.71 -22.51 -10.95
N SER A 134 -1.29 -21.24 -10.95
CA SER A 134 -1.42 -20.34 -12.09
C SER A 134 -0.23 -20.50 -13.04
N SER A 135 -0.52 -20.47 -14.34
CA SER A 135 0.51 -20.31 -15.38
C SER A 135 1.03 -18.87 -15.47
N THR A 136 0.39 -17.93 -14.76
CA THR A 136 0.81 -16.52 -14.69
C THR A 136 1.68 -16.29 -13.46
N LEU A 137 2.73 -15.49 -13.61
CA LEU A 137 3.60 -15.12 -12.49
C LEU A 137 2.81 -14.38 -11.41
N THR A 138 2.86 -14.91 -10.19
CA THR A 138 2.20 -14.28 -9.02
C THR A 138 3.07 -13.16 -8.45
N ARG A 139 2.48 -12.02 -8.12
CA ARG A 139 3.19 -10.81 -7.67
C ARG A 139 2.44 -10.03 -6.60
N ILE A 140 3.15 -9.58 -5.57
CA ILE A 140 2.72 -8.52 -4.65
C ILE A 140 3.56 -7.29 -4.91
N ILE A 141 2.93 -6.17 -5.26
CA ILE A 141 3.59 -4.93 -5.64
C ILE A 141 3.28 -3.86 -4.58
N ASN A 142 4.30 -3.44 -3.84
CA ASN A 142 4.21 -2.34 -2.87
C ASN A 142 4.61 -1.02 -3.53
N VAL A 143 3.68 -0.08 -3.68
CA VAL A 143 4.01 1.25 -4.21
C VAL A 143 4.61 2.12 -3.11
N SER A 144 5.93 2.32 -3.17
CA SER A 144 6.66 3.22 -2.28
C SER A 144 6.85 4.62 -2.90
N SER A 145 7.72 5.44 -2.32
CA SER A 145 8.07 6.78 -2.82
C SER A 145 9.50 7.12 -2.41
N TYR A 146 10.15 8.02 -3.16
CA TYR A 146 11.40 8.65 -2.71
C TYR A 146 11.25 9.36 -1.35
N GLY A 147 10.01 9.73 -0.98
CA GLY A 147 9.70 10.30 0.33
C GLY A 147 10.03 9.39 1.53
N HIS A 148 10.28 8.09 1.35
CA HIS A 148 10.79 7.23 2.43
C HIS A 148 12.06 7.78 3.09
N GLN A 149 12.85 8.57 2.35
CA GLN A 149 14.06 9.19 2.88
C GLN A 149 13.81 10.28 3.92
N PHE A 150 12.58 10.74 4.12
CA PHE A 150 12.26 11.76 5.11
C PHE A 150 12.26 11.25 6.54
N SER A 151 11.89 9.98 6.76
CA SER A 151 11.84 9.41 8.10
C SER A 151 12.01 7.90 8.07
N PRO A 152 12.81 7.32 8.99
CA PRO A 152 12.69 5.91 9.33
C PRO A 152 11.34 5.65 10.01
N ILE A 153 11.09 4.39 10.39
CA ILE A 153 9.97 4.08 11.28
C ILE A 153 10.33 4.50 12.70
N ARG A 154 9.45 5.26 13.35
CA ARG A 154 9.53 5.58 14.78
C ARG A 154 8.89 4.46 15.60
N PHE A 155 9.54 3.32 15.75
CA PHE A 155 8.97 2.18 16.50
C PHE A 155 8.58 2.55 17.93
N SER A 156 9.34 3.45 18.57
CA SER A 156 9.07 3.96 19.92
C SER A 156 7.99 5.05 20.00
N ASP A 157 7.52 5.55 18.85
CA ASP A 157 6.53 6.63 18.74
C ASP A 157 5.88 6.69 17.36
N ILE A 158 5.14 5.64 16.99
CA ILE A 158 4.47 5.54 15.68
C ILE A 158 3.46 6.69 15.47
N ASN A 159 2.94 7.24 16.58
CA ASN A 159 1.88 8.26 16.60
C ASN A 159 2.39 9.71 16.72
N PHE A 160 3.69 9.96 16.57
CA PHE A 160 4.27 11.31 16.55
C PHE A 160 3.94 12.17 17.80
N SER A 161 3.97 11.53 18.98
CA SER A 161 3.80 12.21 20.27
C SER A 161 5.08 12.90 20.77
N LYS A 162 6.24 12.54 20.21
CA LYS A 162 7.57 13.04 20.60
C LYS A 162 8.18 13.91 19.51
N ILE A 163 8.95 14.91 19.91
CA ILE A 163 9.80 15.66 18.98
C ILE A 163 11.02 14.82 18.57
N PRO A 164 11.67 15.12 17.42
CA PRO A 164 12.83 14.37 16.95
C PRO A 164 13.93 14.16 17.99
N ALA A 165 14.22 15.15 18.83
CA ALA A 165 15.28 15.07 19.84
C ALA A 165 15.03 13.99 20.93
N GLU A 166 13.77 13.62 21.16
CA GLU A 166 13.35 12.66 22.17
C GLU A 166 13.34 11.20 21.65
N LEU A 167 13.54 11.01 20.35
CA LEU A 167 13.57 9.68 19.73
C LEU A 167 14.95 9.02 19.88
N PRO A 168 15.00 7.67 19.91
CA PRO A 168 16.23 6.92 19.66
C PRO A 168 16.90 7.39 18.36
N GLU A 169 18.23 7.38 18.31
CA GLU A 169 19.00 7.96 17.20
C GLU A 169 18.63 7.33 15.85
N GLU A 170 18.40 6.02 15.83
CA GLU A 170 18.00 5.22 14.67
C GLU A 170 16.58 5.53 14.16
N GLU A 171 15.74 6.16 14.99
CA GLU A 171 14.37 6.55 14.65
C GLU A 171 14.25 8.04 14.26
N ARG A 172 15.35 8.80 14.36
CA ARG A 172 15.33 10.23 14.05
C ARG A 172 15.21 10.45 12.54
N PRO A 173 14.34 11.39 12.10
CA PRO A 173 14.30 11.79 10.70
C PRO A 173 15.58 12.52 10.28
N ASP A 174 15.90 12.49 8.98
CA ASP A 174 16.96 13.32 8.41
C ASP A 174 16.46 14.77 8.31
N LEU A 175 16.64 15.51 9.41
CA LEU A 175 16.17 16.90 9.53
C LEU A 175 16.84 17.82 8.51
N GLN A 176 18.12 17.60 8.20
CA GLN A 176 18.83 18.41 7.20
C GLN A 176 18.22 18.24 5.81
N LYS A 177 18.02 16.99 5.37
CA LYS A 177 17.37 16.70 4.09
C LYS A 177 15.92 17.21 4.06
N THR A 178 15.18 17.01 5.14
CA THR A 178 13.79 17.46 5.24
C THR A 178 13.70 18.98 5.15
N SER A 179 14.54 19.71 5.87
CA SER A 179 14.58 21.17 5.83
C SER A 179 15.05 21.71 4.48
N PHE A 180 16.03 21.06 3.85
CA PHE A 180 16.45 21.43 2.49
C PHE A 180 15.31 21.30 1.47
N LEU A 181 14.51 20.23 1.54
CA LEU A 181 13.43 19.96 0.58
C LEU A 181 12.16 20.76 0.86
N THR A 182 11.86 21.09 2.12
CA THR A 182 10.63 21.80 2.51
C THR A 182 10.84 23.29 2.73
N GLY A 183 12.09 23.75 2.88
CA GLY A 183 12.43 25.12 3.22
C GLY A 183 12.11 25.53 4.67
N GLN A 184 11.83 24.56 5.56
CA GLN A 184 11.43 24.80 6.95
C GLN A 184 12.21 23.94 7.94
N ASP A 185 12.50 24.46 9.14
CA ASP A 185 13.03 23.68 10.26
C ASP A 185 11.88 22.98 10.98
N TRP A 186 12.03 21.67 11.20
CA TRP A 186 11.03 20.80 11.80
C TRP A 186 11.50 20.17 13.12
N SER A 187 12.65 20.60 13.64
CA SER A 187 13.28 20.02 14.83
C SER A 187 12.43 20.17 16.11
N ASP A 188 11.55 21.17 16.16
CA ASP A 188 10.66 21.45 17.31
C ASP A 188 9.24 20.90 17.14
N LYS A 189 8.93 20.24 16.02
CA LYS A 189 7.59 19.68 15.74
C LYS A 189 7.58 18.18 15.95
N SER A 190 6.60 17.70 16.71
CA SER A 190 6.40 16.26 16.88
C SER A 190 5.87 15.63 15.59
N TYR A 191 4.86 16.26 14.97
CA TYR A 191 4.22 15.83 13.72
C TYR A 191 4.47 16.79 12.56
N VAL A 192 4.79 16.21 11.40
CA VAL A 192 4.87 16.87 10.09
C VAL A 192 4.40 15.87 9.06
N GLY A 193 3.45 16.25 8.20
CA GLY A 193 2.85 15.31 7.24
C GLY A 193 3.84 14.64 6.27
N PHE A 194 4.97 15.28 5.96
CA PHE A 194 6.03 14.66 5.16
C PHE A 194 6.82 13.59 5.93
N LEU A 195 7.00 13.77 7.25
CA LEU A 195 7.68 12.79 8.09
C LEU A 195 6.79 11.56 8.30
N SER A 196 5.48 11.75 8.55
CA SER A 196 4.52 10.63 8.64
C SER A 196 4.40 9.87 7.32
N TYR A 197 4.37 10.59 6.19
CA TYR A 197 4.42 9.98 4.87
C TYR A 197 5.72 9.19 4.66
N GLY A 198 6.88 9.76 5.00
CA GLY A 198 8.17 9.09 4.90
C GLY A 198 8.24 7.81 5.71
N GLN A 199 7.83 7.86 6.98
CA GLN A 199 7.71 6.67 7.85
C GLN A 199 6.85 5.58 7.18
N SER A 200 5.69 5.94 6.63
CA SER A 200 4.81 4.96 5.97
C SER A 200 5.44 4.31 4.73
N LYS A 201 6.23 5.07 3.96
CA LYS A 201 6.89 4.58 2.74
C LYS A 201 8.14 3.77 3.05
N THR A 202 8.85 4.09 4.12
CA THR A 202 9.91 3.23 4.69
C THR A 202 9.32 1.89 5.13
N ALA A 203 8.18 1.91 5.82
CA ALA A 203 7.51 0.69 6.26
C ALA A 203 7.04 -0.21 5.11
N ASN A 204 6.60 0.36 3.99
CA ASN A 204 6.27 -0.43 2.79
C ASN A 204 7.50 -1.12 2.16
N ILE A 205 8.68 -0.48 2.21
CA ILE A 205 9.93 -1.12 1.75
C ILE A 205 10.29 -2.27 2.68
N LEU A 206 10.31 -2.04 3.99
CA LEU A 206 10.65 -3.06 4.98
C LEU A 206 9.69 -4.26 4.94
N PHE A 207 8.39 -4.02 4.76
CA PHE A 207 7.41 -5.10 4.58
C PHE A 207 7.65 -5.89 3.30
N SER A 208 8.09 -5.25 2.21
CA SER A 208 8.44 -5.98 0.97
C SER A 208 9.59 -6.94 1.22
N VAL A 209 10.67 -6.46 1.84
CA VAL A 209 11.84 -7.28 2.18
C VAL A 209 11.46 -8.42 3.13
N SER A 210 10.74 -8.09 4.21
CA SER A 210 10.33 -9.08 5.20
C SER A 210 9.40 -10.15 4.62
N LEU A 211 8.47 -9.79 3.74
CA LEU A 211 7.56 -10.74 3.12
C LEU A 211 8.30 -11.66 2.15
N THR A 212 9.22 -11.12 1.35
CA THR A 212 10.08 -11.92 0.45
C THR A 212 10.88 -12.95 1.25
N VAL A 213 11.65 -12.51 2.26
CA VAL A 213 12.45 -13.41 3.10
C VAL A 213 11.57 -14.44 3.80
N GLY A 214 10.40 -14.03 4.31
CA GLY A 214 9.47 -14.94 4.98
C GLY A 214 8.95 -16.04 4.06
N LEU A 215 8.62 -15.70 2.81
CA LEU A 215 8.15 -16.66 1.82
C LEU A 215 9.28 -17.56 1.30
N GLU A 216 10.49 -17.02 1.11
CA GLU A 216 11.68 -17.81 0.74
C GLU A 216 11.98 -18.88 1.79
N VAL A 217 11.98 -18.51 3.07
CA VAL A 217 12.17 -19.46 4.18
C VAL A 217 11.03 -20.47 4.26
N GLN A 218 9.78 -20.04 4.07
CA GLN A 218 8.62 -20.92 4.16
C GLN A 218 8.61 -22.00 3.07
N PHE A 219 9.06 -21.65 1.86
CA PHE A 219 8.98 -22.51 0.68
C PHE A 219 10.35 -23.04 0.21
N ASP A 220 11.41 -22.84 1.00
CA ASP A 220 12.79 -23.26 0.71
C ASP A 220 13.26 -22.78 -0.68
N LEU A 221 13.00 -21.51 -0.98
CA LEU A 221 13.40 -20.89 -2.24
C LEU A 221 14.81 -20.31 -2.05
N GLU A 222 15.76 -20.67 -2.92
CA GLU A 222 17.10 -20.08 -2.92
C GLU A 222 17.01 -18.57 -3.21
N ALA A 223 17.71 -17.76 -2.41
CA ALA A 223 17.78 -16.29 -2.52
C ALA A 223 18.79 -15.81 -3.57
#